data_AF-A0A382RY92-F1
#
_entry.id   AF-A0A382RY92-F1
#
_cell.length_a   1.000
_cell.length_b   1.000
_cell.length_c   1.000
_cell.angle_alpha   90.00
_cell.angle_beta   90.00
_cell.angle_gamma   90.00
#
_symmetry.space_group_name_H-M   'P 1'
#
loop_
_entity.id
_entity.type
_entity.pdbx_description
1 polymer ?
#
loop_
_entity_poly.entity_id
_entity_poly.type
_entity_poly.pdbx_seq_one_letter_code
_entity_poly.pdbx_strand_id
1 'polypeptide(L)'
;MKKVIVRLGNGLGNQLFTYAAAYSFAKKNNAKLFVDDESGFYKRFKYELHNFNITAPIVEKKYKFVGFFARSKRKILIKLSKFNTRTKFLIEKKYQNKLSNYDPDQLNIYFDNNLYFEGYFQSEKYYKSYMEDLLSEFSFKENIVNQTNSSIDDIKKSNSVSIHLRKDKFLTDENHENLQELNLEFMNNNISIVKKGIEYFDKKLENPKYFVWSKDFTGIKSLFPSKKFTLV
;
A
#
# COMPACT_ATOMS: atom_id res chain seq x y z
N MET A 1 24.21 -1.32 16.79
CA MET A 1 23.57 -1.79 15.54
C MET A 1 22.73 -0.69 14.93
N LYS A 2 22.90 -0.44 13.63
CA LYS A 2 22.14 0.56 12.85
C LYS A 2 20.66 0.17 12.77
N LYS A 3 19.76 1.16 12.77
CA LYS A 3 18.31 0.98 12.66
C LYS A 3 17.77 1.72 11.45
N VAL A 4 16.98 1.03 10.65
CA VAL A 4 16.11 1.63 9.63
C VAL A 4 14.70 1.55 10.17
N ILE A 5 14.02 2.69 10.25
CA ILE A 5 12.67 2.81 10.79
C ILE A 5 11.79 3.23 9.62
N VAL A 6 11.03 2.28 9.07
CA VAL A 6 10.13 2.54 7.96
C VAL A 6 8.83 3.14 8.48
N ARG A 7 8.54 4.38 8.08
CA ARG A 7 7.28 5.04 8.44
C ARG A 7 6.22 4.69 7.41
N LEU A 8 5.38 3.73 7.76
CA LEU A 8 4.27 3.30 6.92
C LEU A 8 3.10 4.27 7.02
N GLY A 9 2.29 4.31 5.97
CA GLY A 9 1.08 5.13 5.89
C GLY A 9 0.29 4.82 4.62
N ASN A 10 -0.91 5.39 4.52
CA ASN A 10 -1.84 5.16 3.41
C ASN A 10 -2.33 3.70 3.29
N GLY A 11 -2.93 3.31 2.17
CA GLY A 11 -3.49 1.97 1.97
C GLY A 11 -2.42 0.88 1.80
N LEU A 12 -2.83 -0.39 1.94
CA LEU A 12 -1.98 -1.57 1.89
C LEU A 12 -0.92 -1.58 0.78
N GLY A 13 -1.28 -1.25 -0.47
CA GLY A 13 -0.33 -1.24 -1.58
C GLY A 13 0.86 -0.30 -1.34
N ASN A 14 0.63 0.89 -0.80
CA ASN A 14 1.71 1.82 -0.44
C ASN A 14 2.55 1.25 0.71
N GLN A 15 1.92 0.60 1.70
CA GLN A 15 2.64 -0.03 2.80
C GLN A 15 3.59 -1.12 2.29
N LEU A 16 3.14 -1.97 1.35
CA LEU A 16 3.95 -3.03 0.74
C LEU A 16 5.16 -2.47 -0.02
N PHE A 17 4.96 -1.47 -0.89
CA PHE A 17 6.07 -0.85 -1.64
C PHE A 17 7.09 -0.19 -0.72
N THR A 18 6.64 0.62 0.24
CA THR A 18 7.54 1.30 1.18
C THR A 18 8.29 0.30 2.06
N TYR A 19 7.63 -0.75 2.53
CA TYR A 19 8.28 -1.83 3.29
C TYR A 19 9.35 -2.55 2.47
N ALA A 20 9.02 -2.97 1.24
CA ALA A 20 9.94 -3.69 0.37
C ALA A 20 11.22 -2.90 0.07
N ALA A 21 11.07 -1.60 -0.24
CA ALA A 21 12.19 -0.69 -0.45
C ALA A 21 13.03 -0.52 0.82
N ALA A 22 12.40 -0.33 1.99
CA ALA A 22 13.10 -0.18 3.25
C ALA A 22 13.82 -1.46 3.70
N TYR A 23 13.24 -2.63 3.44
CA TYR A 23 13.84 -3.95 3.69
C TYR A 23 15.14 -4.10 2.92
N SER A 24 15.08 -3.86 1.60
CA SER A 24 16.24 -3.95 0.72
C SER A 24 17.32 -2.94 1.09
N PHE A 25 16.92 -1.72 1.47
CA PHE A 25 17.83 -0.69 1.97
C PHE A 25 18.51 -1.11 3.29
N ALA A 26 17.76 -1.65 4.25
CA ALA A 26 18.28 -2.08 5.54
C ALA A 26 19.28 -3.23 5.40
N LYS A 27 18.96 -4.23 4.57
CA LYS A 27 19.86 -5.35 4.25
C LYS A 27 21.17 -4.88 3.64
N LYS A 28 21.13 -4.02 2.61
CA LYS A 28 22.33 -3.44 1.98
C LYS A 28 23.22 -2.65 2.94
N ASN A 29 22.64 -2.08 4.00
CA ASN A 29 23.34 -1.26 4.98
C ASN A 29 23.66 -2.00 6.29
N ASN A 30 23.50 -3.32 6.34
CA ASN A 30 23.68 -4.14 7.56
C ASN A 30 22.95 -3.53 8.78
N ALA A 31 21.72 -3.09 8.56
CA ALA A 31 20.88 -2.44 9.57
C ALA A 31 19.65 -3.30 9.87
N LYS A 32 19.15 -3.20 11.11
CA LYS A 32 17.90 -3.83 11.50
C LYS A 32 16.72 -2.95 11.07
N LEU A 33 15.76 -3.53 10.37
CA LEU A 33 14.51 -2.87 9.99
C LEU A 33 13.51 -2.89 11.17
N PHE A 34 12.82 -1.79 11.36
CA PHE A 34 11.70 -1.62 12.28
C PHE A 34 10.55 -0.91 11.59
N VAL A 35 9.32 -1.24 11.97
CA VAL A 35 8.11 -0.64 11.42
C VAL A 35 7.57 0.43 12.37
N ASP A 36 7.33 1.62 11.85
CA ASP A 36 6.48 2.63 12.47
C ASP A 36 5.08 2.57 11.83
N ASP A 37 4.17 1.94 12.57
CA ASP A 37 2.79 1.62 12.23
C ASP A 37 1.77 2.70 12.63
N GLU A 38 2.23 3.85 13.17
CA GLU A 38 1.33 4.89 13.69
C GLU A 38 1.57 6.26 13.02
N SER A 39 2.82 6.69 12.91
CA SER A 39 3.14 8.09 12.56
C SER A 39 2.66 8.51 11.17
N GLY A 40 2.42 7.56 10.26
CA GLY A 40 1.90 7.82 8.92
C GLY A 40 0.38 7.76 8.76
N PHE A 41 -0.36 7.33 9.77
CA PHE A 41 -1.81 7.05 9.66
C PHE A 41 -2.71 8.14 10.27
N TYR A 42 -2.15 9.29 10.65
CA TYR A 42 -2.90 10.38 11.32
C TYR A 42 -4.04 11.01 10.53
N LYS A 43 -4.17 10.73 9.22
CA LYS A 43 -5.29 11.23 8.39
C LYS A 43 -6.32 10.15 8.11
N ARG A 44 -5.87 9.00 7.62
CA ARG A 44 -6.70 7.91 7.09
C ARG A 44 -5.89 6.63 6.97
N PHE A 45 -6.62 5.54 6.73
CA PHE A 45 -6.14 4.16 6.68
C PHE A 45 -5.57 3.70 8.03
N LYS A 46 -5.26 2.42 8.11
CA LYS A 46 -4.66 1.78 9.28
C LYS A 46 -3.49 0.93 8.82
N TYR A 47 -2.62 0.57 9.75
CA TYR A 47 -1.58 -0.41 9.49
C TYR A 47 -2.20 -1.77 9.16
N GLU A 48 -1.82 -2.35 8.04
CA GLU A 48 -2.39 -3.61 7.53
C GLU A 48 -1.36 -4.73 7.37
N LEU A 49 -0.06 -4.43 7.50
CA LEU A 49 0.97 -5.47 7.34
C LEU A 49 0.99 -6.48 8.51
N HIS A 50 0.24 -6.25 9.58
CA HIS A 50 0.05 -7.22 10.67
C HIS A 50 -0.62 -8.53 10.22
N ASN A 51 -1.23 -8.57 9.04
CA ASN A 51 -1.83 -9.77 8.43
C ASN A 51 -0.80 -10.69 7.74
N PHE A 52 0.44 -10.23 7.59
CA PHE A 52 1.52 -10.95 6.90
C PHE A 52 2.60 -11.41 7.88
N ASN A 53 3.48 -12.30 7.44
CA ASN A 53 4.61 -12.82 8.21
C ASN A 53 5.81 -11.86 8.22
N ILE A 54 5.54 -10.56 8.37
CA ILE A 54 6.54 -9.51 8.48
C ILE A 54 7.44 -9.79 9.69
N THR A 55 8.75 -9.93 9.45
CA THR A 55 9.72 -10.21 10.51
C THR A 55 10.21 -8.94 11.22
N ALA A 56 10.09 -7.78 10.56
CA ALA A 56 10.48 -6.51 11.16
C ALA A 56 9.57 -6.14 12.34
N PRO A 57 10.12 -5.96 13.56
CA PRO A 57 9.32 -5.63 14.72
C PRO A 57 8.79 -4.20 14.65
N ILE A 58 7.66 -3.96 15.33
CA ILE A 58 7.17 -2.61 15.59
C ILE A 58 8.18 -1.85 16.45
N VAL A 59 8.47 -0.61 16.07
CA VAL A 59 9.42 0.24 16.78
C VAL A 59 8.84 0.76 18.09
N GLU A 60 9.69 0.99 19.11
CA GLU A 60 9.25 1.59 20.38
C GLU A 60 8.67 3.00 20.19
N LYS A 61 7.70 3.38 21.02
CA LYS A 61 6.99 4.67 20.97
C LYS A 61 7.91 5.90 20.92
N LYS A 62 9.08 5.86 21.59
CA LYS A 62 10.06 6.97 21.61
C LYS A 62 10.61 7.33 20.22
N TYR A 63 10.53 6.40 19.26
CA TYR A 63 10.97 6.60 17.89
C TYR A 63 9.84 7.08 16.98
N LYS A 64 8.59 7.06 17.41
CA LYS A 64 7.42 7.46 16.63
C LYS A 64 7.13 8.95 16.78
N PHE A 65 6.52 9.54 15.76
CA PHE A 65 6.11 10.95 15.70
C PHE A 65 4.59 11.10 15.70
N VAL A 66 3.95 10.64 16.78
CA VAL A 66 2.48 10.66 16.95
C VAL A 66 2.01 11.94 17.66
N GLY A 67 0.92 12.54 17.17
CA GLY A 67 0.34 13.77 17.74
C GLY A 67 0.92 15.06 17.16
N PHE A 68 0.35 16.21 17.53
CA PHE A 68 0.73 17.52 16.97
C PHE A 68 2.18 17.90 17.28
N PHE A 69 2.58 17.87 18.55
CA PHE A 69 3.92 18.26 18.99
C PHE A 69 5.03 17.37 18.38
N ALA A 70 4.84 16.05 18.35
CA ALA A 70 5.83 15.14 17.79
C ALA A 70 5.98 15.30 16.27
N ARG A 71 4.89 15.60 15.55
CA ARG A 71 4.94 15.95 14.12
C ARG A 71 5.72 17.25 13.87
N SER A 72 5.57 18.25 14.72
CA SER A 72 6.36 19.48 14.67
C SER A 72 7.85 19.21 14.96
N LYS A 73 8.15 18.42 16.00
CA LYS A 73 9.52 17.96 16.30
C LYS A 73 10.15 17.24 15.12
N ARG A 74 9.41 16.35 14.43
CA ARG A 74 9.89 15.67 13.21
C ARG A 74 10.32 16.66 12.14
N LYS A 75 9.53 17.70 11.86
CA LYS A 75 9.87 18.74 10.87
C LYS A 75 11.19 19.44 11.21
N ILE A 76 11.42 19.72 12.49
CA ILE A 76 12.67 20.33 12.97
C ILE A 76 13.84 19.36 12.78
N LEU A 77 13.68 18.10 13.19
CA LEU A 77 14.71 17.07 13.04
C LEU A 77 15.11 16.82 11.58
N ILE A 78 14.15 16.85 10.66
CA ILE A 78 14.44 16.74 9.21
C ILE A 78 15.36 17.89 8.77
N LYS A 79 15.06 19.14 9.16
CA LYS A 79 15.90 20.29 8.82
C LYS A 79 17.33 20.15 9.38
N LEU A 80 17.45 19.68 10.62
CA LEU A 80 18.74 19.51 11.30
C LEU A 80 19.53 18.28 10.82
N SER A 81 18.87 17.29 10.21
CA SER A 81 19.50 16.04 9.77
C SER A 81 20.59 16.24 8.71
N LYS A 82 20.63 17.40 8.04
CA LYS A 82 21.71 17.79 7.13
C LYS A 82 23.09 17.77 7.80
N PHE A 83 23.14 18.13 9.08
CA PHE A 83 24.39 18.28 9.86
C PHE A 83 24.63 17.15 10.87
N ASN A 84 23.70 16.20 11.00
CA ASN A 84 23.77 15.15 12.01
C ASN A 84 23.77 13.76 11.35
N THR A 85 24.76 12.92 11.66
CA THR A 85 24.89 11.54 11.14
C THR A 85 24.22 10.49 12.03
N ARG A 86 23.90 10.83 13.30
CA ARG A 86 23.24 9.91 14.24
C ARG A 86 21.77 9.66 13.86
N THR A 87 21.06 10.68 13.40
CA THR A 87 19.66 10.57 12.97
C THR A 87 19.48 11.18 11.59
N LYS A 88 19.18 10.33 10.60
CA LYS A 88 18.93 10.72 9.22
C LYS A 88 17.48 10.48 8.83
N PHE A 89 17.02 11.23 7.83
CA PHE A 89 15.73 11.03 7.19
C PHE A 89 15.99 10.82 5.70
N LEU A 90 15.65 9.62 5.22
CA LEU A 90 15.62 9.29 3.80
C LEU A 90 14.17 9.47 3.36
N ILE A 91 13.90 10.58 2.68
CA ILE A 91 12.56 10.93 2.20
C ILE A 91 12.59 10.85 0.67
N GLU A 92 11.68 10.07 0.08
CA GLU A 92 11.60 9.91 -1.38
C GLU A 92 11.51 11.27 -2.06
N LYS A 93 12.43 11.50 -3.00
CA LYS A 93 12.42 12.70 -3.82
C LYS A 93 11.18 12.69 -4.72
N LYS A 94 10.52 13.85 -4.81
CA LYS A 94 9.41 14.08 -5.71
C LYS A 94 9.86 15.03 -6.82
N TYR A 95 9.57 14.69 -8.05
CA TYR A 95 9.81 15.52 -9.22
C TYR A 95 8.58 16.41 -9.51
N GLN A 96 8.62 17.14 -10.62
CA GLN A 96 7.49 17.95 -11.07
C GLN A 96 6.19 17.12 -11.09
N ASN A 97 5.07 17.77 -10.76
CA ASN A 97 3.75 17.16 -10.62
C ASN A 97 3.63 16.06 -9.55
N LYS A 98 4.54 16.04 -8.56
CA LYS A 98 4.56 15.04 -7.47
C LYS A 98 4.81 13.60 -7.97
N LEU A 99 5.29 13.43 -9.18
CA LEU A 99 5.73 12.13 -9.70
C LEU A 99 6.99 11.69 -8.96
N SER A 100 7.10 10.40 -8.65
CA SER A 100 8.37 9.80 -8.24
C SER A 100 8.87 8.86 -9.33
N ASN A 101 10.17 8.87 -9.53
CA ASN A 101 10.87 7.99 -10.45
C ASN A 101 11.87 7.14 -9.68
N TYR A 102 12.33 6.06 -10.31
CA TYR A 102 13.48 5.33 -9.78
C TYR A 102 14.73 6.22 -9.80
N ASP A 103 15.24 6.54 -8.62
CA ASP A 103 16.49 7.27 -8.39
C ASP A 103 17.28 6.47 -7.34
N PRO A 104 18.26 5.65 -7.76
CA PRO A 104 19.07 4.86 -6.83
C PRO A 104 20.01 5.72 -5.98
N ASP A 105 20.40 6.90 -6.46
CA ASP A 105 21.36 7.76 -5.78
C ASP A 105 20.79 8.31 -4.47
N GLN A 106 19.47 8.45 -4.38
CA GLN A 106 18.82 8.82 -3.11
C GLN A 106 18.98 7.76 -2.00
N LEU A 107 19.38 6.53 -2.34
CA LEU A 107 19.68 5.47 -1.38
C LEU A 107 21.15 5.49 -0.93
N ASN A 108 22.01 6.29 -1.56
CA ASN A 108 23.42 6.40 -1.19
C ASN A 108 23.59 7.38 -0.01
N ILE A 109 23.06 7.02 1.16
CA ILE A 109 23.08 7.84 2.37
C ILE A 109 23.81 7.12 3.49
N TYR A 110 24.80 7.81 4.07
CA TYR A 110 25.48 7.37 5.28
C TYR A 110 24.68 7.73 6.55
N PHE A 111 24.58 6.78 7.48
CA PHE A 111 24.00 6.97 8.80
C PHE A 111 24.66 6.05 9.85
N ASP A 112 24.72 6.53 11.09
CA ASP A 112 25.42 5.85 12.19
C ASP A 112 24.49 5.08 13.14
N ASN A 113 23.27 5.59 13.38
CA ASN A 113 22.39 5.03 14.40
C ASN A 113 20.96 4.82 13.88
N ASN A 114 20.20 5.88 13.63
CA ASN A 114 18.81 5.78 13.18
C ASN A 114 18.61 6.45 11.83
N LEU A 115 17.93 5.77 10.91
CA LEU A 115 17.45 6.32 9.66
C LEU A 115 15.94 6.13 9.57
N TYR A 116 15.22 7.22 9.39
CA TYR A 116 13.79 7.20 9.09
C TYR A 116 13.60 7.10 7.58
N PHE A 117 12.95 6.02 7.13
CA PHE A 117 12.70 5.74 5.72
C PHE A 117 11.25 6.11 5.39
N GLU A 118 11.06 7.08 4.50
CA GLU A 118 9.76 7.68 4.22
C GLU A 118 9.53 7.93 2.73
N GLY A 119 8.35 7.59 2.24
CA GLY A 119 7.99 7.73 0.82
C GLY A 119 7.15 6.54 0.36
N TYR A 120 6.96 6.42 -0.95
CA TYR A 120 6.26 5.31 -1.57
C TYR A 120 7.20 4.32 -2.25
N PHE A 121 8.26 4.81 -2.92
CA PHE A 121 9.27 3.97 -3.58
C PHE A 121 8.65 2.87 -4.47
N GLN A 122 7.65 3.23 -5.29
CA GLN A 122 6.81 2.28 -6.04
C GLN A 122 7.48 1.68 -7.29
N SER A 123 8.81 1.54 -7.28
CA SER A 123 9.54 0.86 -8.33
C SER A 123 10.17 -0.42 -7.77
N GLU A 124 9.89 -1.55 -8.42
CA GLU A 124 10.51 -2.84 -8.08
C GLU A 124 12.04 -2.81 -8.09
N LYS A 125 12.64 -1.88 -8.84
CA LYS A 125 14.09 -1.72 -8.92
C LYS A 125 14.72 -1.42 -7.55
N TYR A 126 13.97 -0.85 -6.60
CA TYR A 126 14.45 -0.62 -5.24
C TYR A 126 14.62 -1.91 -4.42
N TYR A 127 13.89 -2.97 -4.75
CA TYR A 127 13.83 -4.18 -3.93
C TYR A 127 13.96 -5.51 -4.66
N LYS A 128 14.11 -5.50 -5.98
CA LYS A 128 14.25 -6.70 -6.82
C LYS A 128 15.32 -7.69 -6.36
N SER A 129 16.42 -7.19 -5.77
CA SER A 129 17.52 -8.04 -5.29
C SER A 129 17.16 -8.90 -4.07
N TYR A 130 16.04 -8.61 -3.41
CA TYR A 130 15.55 -9.33 -2.23
C TYR A 130 14.11 -9.83 -2.43
N MET A 131 13.70 -10.05 -3.69
CA MET A 131 12.32 -10.45 -4.00
C MET A 131 11.94 -11.78 -3.32
N GLU A 132 12.83 -12.76 -3.29
CA GLU A 132 12.58 -14.06 -2.65
C GLU A 132 12.33 -13.93 -1.14
N ASP A 133 13.17 -13.17 -0.44
CA ASP A 133 12.98 -12.82 0.97
C ASP A 133 11.63 -12.11 1.17
N LEU A 134 11.31 -11.15 0.30
CA LEU A 134 10.07 -10.36 0.39
C LEU A 134 8.81 -11.17 0.12
N LEU A 135 8.85 -12.18 -0.76
CA LEU A 135 7.74 -13.10 -0.95
C LEU A 135 7.46 -13.90 0.34
N SER A 136 8.51 -14.23 1.09
CA SER A 136 8.36 -14.86 2.41
C SER A 136 7.78 -13.89 3.45
N GLU A 137 8.27 -12.65 3.50
CA GLU A 137 7.74 -11.58 4.37
C GLU A 137 6.25 -11.29 4.08
N PHE A 138 5.86 -11.31 2.80
CA PHE A 138 4.50 -11.03 2.33
C PHE A 138 3.64 -12.29 2.20
N SER A 139 4.08 -13.41 2.76
CA SER A 139 3.17 -14.54 2.99
C SER A 139 2.16 -14.18 4.09
N PHE A 140 0.92 -14.64 3.95
CA PHE A 140 -0.12 -14.41 4.94
C PHE A 140 0.09 -15.27 6.18
N LYS A 141 -0.32 -14.75 7.34
CA LYS A 141 -0.38 -15.56 8.57
C LYS A 141 -1.43 -16.66 8.44
N GLU A 142 -1.22 -17.78 9.14
CA GLU A 142 -2.13 -18.94 9.11
C GLU A 142 -3.57 -18.57 9.45
N ASN A 143 -3.79 -17.67 10.41
CA ASN A 143 -5.14 -17.24 10.79
C ASN A 143 -5.86 -16.43 9.70
N ILE A 144 -5.14 -15.89 8.71
CA ILE A 144 -5.70 -15.25 7.53
C ILE A 144 -5.99 -16.31 6.46
N VAL A 145 -5.06 -17.25 6.25
CA VAL A 145 -5.19 -18.33 5.26
C VAL A 145 -6.35 -19.28 5.61
N ASN A 146 -6.50 -19.58 6.89
CA ASN A 146 -7.49 -20.53 7.42
C ASN A 146 -8.86 -19.89 7.65
N GLN A 147 -9.09 -18.65 7.19
CA GLN A 147 -10.42 -18.06 7.22
C GLN A 147 -11.36 -18.85 6.32
N THR A 148 -12.55 -19.12 6.84
CA THR A 148 -13.62 -19.80 6.11
C THR A 148 -14.87 -18.95 6.17
N ASN A 149 -15.48 -18.71 5.01
CA ASN A 149 -16.81 -18.15 4.88
C ASN A 149 -17.42 -18.65 3.58
N SER A 150 -18.74 -18.47 3.41
CA SER A 150 -19.46 -18.92 2.22
C SER A 150 -18.85 -18.40 0.92
N SER A 151 -18.37 -17.15 0.90
CA SER A 151 -17.74 -16.55 -0.29
C SER A 151 -16.41 -17.23 -0.62
N ILE A 152 -15.58 -17.57 0.37
CA ILE A 152 -14.31 -18.31 0.17
C ILE A 152 -14.59 -19.71 -0.39
N ASP A 153 -15.60 -20.39 0.15
CA ASP A 153 -15.99 -21.72 -0.33
C ASP A 153 -16.51 -21.65 -1.77
N ASP A 154 -17.32 -20.64 -2.10
CA ASP A 154 -17.79 -20.39 -3.46
C ASP A 154 -16.63 -20.07 -4.42
N ILE A 155 -15.66 -19.27 -3.98
CA ILE A 155 -14.48 -18.94 -4.78
C ILE A 155 -13.68 -20.21 -5.11
N LYS A 156 -13.45 -21.08 -4.11
CA LYS A 156 -12.68 -22.32 -4.28
C LYS A 156 -13.39 -23.36 -5.16
N LYS A 157 -14.72 -23.36 -5.19
CA LYS A 157 -15.55 -24.37 -5.89
C LYS A 157 -16.00 -23.93 -7.28
N SER A 158 -15.57 -22.77 -7.78
CA SER A 158 -16.03 -22.25 -9.07
C SER A 158 -14.91 -21.59 -9.89
N ASN A 159 -15.15 -21.45 -11.19
CA ASN A 159 -14.34 -20.61 -12.07
C ASN A 159 -14.56 -19.15 -11.69
N SER A 160 -13.74 -18.68 -10.75
CA SER A 160 -13.96 -17.42 -10.05
C SER A 160 -13.23 -16.26 -10.69
N VAL A 161 -13.95 -15.16 -10.93
CA VAL A 161 -13.39 -13.91 -11.43
C VAL A 161 -13.61 -12.82 -10.39
N SER A 162 -12.51 -12.23 -9.90
CA SER A 162 -12.58 -11.10 -8.97
C SER A 162 -12.69 -9.78 -9.74
N ILE A 163 -13.66 -8.95 -9.37
CA ILE A 163 -13.86 -7.60 -9.91
C ILE A 163 -13.77 -6.63 -8.73
N HIS A 164 -12.85 -5.68 -8.79
CA HIS A 164 -12.82 -4.59 -7.81
C HIS A 164 -13.26 -3.29 -8.47
N LEU A 165 -14.31 -2.67 -7.92
CA LEU A 165 -14.84 -1.39 -8.36
C LEU A 165 -14.53 -0.32 -7.33
N ARG A 166 -13.97 0.78 -7.81
CA ARG A 166 -13.67 1.94 -6.97
C ARG A 166 -14.41 3.16 -7.49
N LYS A 167 -15.50 3.49 -6.80
CA LYS A 167 -16.36 4.66 -7.09
C LYS A 167 -15.63 5.98 -6.90
N ASP A 168 -15.06 6.18 -5.71
CA ASP A 168 -14.36 7.43 -5.38
C ASP A 168 -12.87 7.27 -5.70
N LYS A 169 -12.53 7.47 -6.98
CA LYS A 169 -11.14 7.49 -7.43
C LYS A 169 -10.42 8.71 -6.89
N PHE A 170 -11.04 9.86 -7.06
CA PHE A 170 -10.56 11.16 -6.63
C PHE A 170 -11.20 11.51 -5.29
N LEU A 171 -10.38 11.98 -4.36
CA LEU A 171 -10.79 12.20 -2.98
C LEU A 171 -11.10 13.68 -2.75
N THR A 172 -12.02 13.96 -1.84
CA THR A 172 -12.44 15.34 -1.51
C THR A 172 -11.29 16.22 -1.04
N ASP A 173 -10.31 15.64 -0.34
CA ASP A 173 -9.14 16.36 0.17
C ASP A 173 -7.99 16.51 -0.85
N GLU A 174 -8.21 16.14 -2.11
CA GLU A 174 -7.29 16.40 -3.22
C GLU A 174 -7.58 17.70 -3.96
N ASN A 175 -8.68 18.40 -3.63
CA ASN A 175 -9.07 19.71 -4.16
C ASN A 175 -9.19 19.77 -5.70
N HIS A 176 -9.78 18.75 -6.32
CA HIS A 176 -10.10 18.78 -7.76
C HIS A 176 -11.31 19.69 -8.03
N GLU A 177 -11.21 20.51 -9.08
CA GLU A 177 -12.38 21.18 -9.67
C GLU A 177 -13.31 20.12 -10.28
N ASN A 178 -14.63 20.23 -10.05
CA ASN A 178 -15.65 19.28 -10.56
C ASN A 178 -15.47 17.81 -10.13
N LEU A 179 -15.08 17.58 -8.87
CA LEU A 179 -14.85 16.24 -8.29
C LEU A 179 -15.93 15.19 -8.62
N GLN A 180 -17.21 15.58 -8.60
CA GLN A 180 -18.32 14.66 -8.86
C GLN A 180 -18.35 14.18 -10.31
N GLU A 181 -18.17 15.09 -11.26
CA GLU A 181 -18.12 14.78 -12.70
C GLU A 181 -16.93 13.88 -13.01
N LEU A 182 -15.76 14.22 -12.48
CA LEU A 182 -14.53 13.46 -12.68
C LEU A 182 -14.63 12.02 -12.16
N ASN A 183 -15.23 11.83 -10.98
CA ASN A 183 -15.48 10.49 -10.44
C ASN A 183 -16.53 9.73 -11.26
N LEU A 184 -17.57 10.40 -11.77
CA LEU A 184 -18.58 9.78 -12.61
C LEU A 184 -18.00 9.32 -13.95
N GLU A 185 -17.20 10.16 -14.61
CA GLU A 185 -16.51 9.82 -15.85
C GLU A 185 -15.58 8.63 -15.65
N PHE A 186 -14.76 8.67 -14.59
CA PHE A 186 -13.89 7.55 -14.23
C PHE A 186 -14.69 6.26 -14.03
N MET A 187 -15.83 6.33 -13.33
CA MET A 187 -16.66 5.16 -13.10
C MET A 187 -17.26 4.59 -14.39
N ASN A 188 -17.77 5.45 -15.28
CA ASN A 188 -18.31 5.01 -16.56
C ASN A 188 -17.24 4.30 -17.40
N ASN A 189 -16.02 4.84 -17.44
CA ASN A 189 -14.89 4.23 -18.12
C ASN A 189 -14.51 2.87 -17.51
N ASN A 190 -14.45 2.77 -16.18
CA ASN A 190 -14.17 1.48 -15.52
C ASN A 190 -15.26 0.45 -15.78
N ILE A 191 -16.53 0.83 -15.74
CA ILE A 191 -17.65 -0.08 -16.02
C ILE A 191 -17.55 -0.61 -17.46
N SER A 192 -17.20 0.25 -18.43
CA SER A 192 -16.97 -0.17 -19.82
C SER A 192 -15.87 -1.22 -19.94
N ILE A 193 -14.74 -1.03 -19.24
CA ILE A 193 -13.63 -1.98 -19.21
C ILE A 193 -14.05 -3.30 -18.53
N VAL A 194 -14.74 -3.22 -17.39
CA VAL A 194 -15.23 -4.39 -16.66
C VAL A 194 -16.19 -5.22 -17.50
N LYS A 195 -17.10 -4.59 -18.26
CA LYS A 195 -18.01 -5.28 -19.19
C LYS A 195 -17.24 -6.07 -20.26
N LYS A 196 -16.21 -5.48 -20.86
CA LYS A 196 -15.34 -6.19 -21.82
C LYS A 196 -14.62 -7.38 -21.17
N GLY A 197 -14.18 -7.23 -19.92
CA GLY A 197 -13.59 -8.32 -19.14
C GLY A 197 -14.58 -9.47 -18.91
N ILE A 198 -15.82 -9.15 -18.53
CA ILE A 198 -16.90 -10.13 -18.37
C ILE A 198 -17.17 -10.87 -19.68
N GLU A 199 -17.31 -10.15 -20.79
CA GLU A 199 -17.51 -10.78 -22.11
C GLU A 199 -16.38 -11.72 -22.50
N TYR A 200 -15.13 -11.35 -22.17
CA TYR A 200 -13.97 -12.20 -22.40
C TYR A 200 -14.03 -13.48 -21.56
N PHE A 201 -14.27 -13.36 -20.25
CA PHE A 201 -14.29 -14.51 -19.35
C PHE A 201 -15.50 -15.42 -19.57
N ASP A 202 -16.66 -14.88 -19.92
CA ASP A 202 -17.84 -15.66 -20.31
C ASP A 202 -17.57 -16.57 -21.52
N LYS A 203 -16.66 -16.16 -22.43
CA LYS A 203 -16.25 -16.97 -23.60
C LYS A 203 -15.14 -17.97 -23.30
N LYS A 204 -14.39 -17.78 -22.20
CA LYS A 204 -13.17 -18.53 -21.89
C LYS A 204 -13.32 -19.50 -20.74
N LEU A 205 -14.24 -19.23 -19.82
CA LEU A 205 -14.47 -20.03 -18.64
C LEU A 205 -15.84 -20.69 -18.74
N GLU A 206 -15.92 -21.94 -18.31
CA GLU A 206 -17.21 -22.61 -18.15
C GLU A 206 -17.89 -22.09 -16.88
N ASN A 207 -19.11 -21.57 -17.00
CA ASN A 207 -19.94 -21.12 -15.88
C ASN A 207 -19.20 -20.20 -14.86
N PRO A 208 -18.57 -19.09 -15.29
CA PRO A 208 -17.82 -18.25 -14.37
C PRO A 208 -18.73 -17.58 -13.33
N LYS A 209 -18.26 -17.55 -12.08
CA LYS A 209 -18.83 -16.74 -11.00
C LYS A 209 -17.99 -15.50 -10.79
N TYR A 210 -18.64 -14.35 -10.66
CA TYR A 210 -17.99 -13.05 -10.52
C TYR A 210 -18.17 -12.53 -9.10
N PHE A 211 -17.08 -12.19 -8.43
CA PHE A 211 -17.07 -11.64 -7.07
C PHE A 211 -16.72 -10.16 -7.15
N VAL A 212 -17.69 -9.30 -6.83
CA VAL A 212 -17.59 -7.85 -7.00
C VAL A 212 -17.33 -7.19 -5.65
N TRP A 213 -16.14 -6.64 -5.50
CA TRP A 213 -15.67 -5.92 -4.32
C TRP A 213 -15.83 -4.42 -4.54
N SER A 214 -16.39 -3.71 -3.56
CA SER A 214 -16.42 -2.25 -3.56
C SER A 214 -16.47 -1.72 -2.14
N LYS A 215 -15.93 -0.51 -1.95
CA LYS A 215 -16.13 0.24 -0.70
C LYS A 215 -17.58 0.77 -0.57
N ASP A 216 -18.22 1.09 -1.69
CA ASP A 216 -19.59 1.60 -1.76
C ASP A 216 -20.34 0.88 -2.88
N PHE A 217 -21.43 0.20 -2.53
CA PHE A 217 -22.29 -0.53 -3.48
C PHE A 217 -23.45 0.31 -4.04
N THR A 218 -23.59 1.57 -3.64
CA THR A 218 -24.66 2.46 -4.11
C THR A 218 -24.59 2.63 -5.62
N GLY A 219 -25.63 2.17 -6.33
CA GLY A 219 -25.70 2.18 -7.79
C GLY A 219 -24.91 1.08 -8.50
N ILE A 220 -24.10 0.29 -7.79
CA ILE A 220 -23.34 -0.84 -8.35
C ILE A 220 -24.24 -2.05 -8.53
N LYS A 221 -25.18 -2.28 -7.60
CA LYS A 221 -26.05 -3.47 -7.63
C LYS A 221 -26.84 -3.61 -8.95
N SER A 222 -27.32 -2.49 -9.49
CA SER A 222 -28.08 -2.47 -10.76
C SER A 222 -27.22 -2.79 -11.98
N LEU A 223 -25.90 -2.66 -11.90
CA LEU A 223 -24.97 -2.99 -12.98
C LEU A 223 -24.74 -4.50 -13.12
N PHE A 224 -25.03 -5.26 -12.06
CA PHE A 224 -24.76 -6.71 -11.97
C PHE A 224 -26.00 -7.50 -11.55
N PRO A 225 -27.10 -7.48 -12.34
CA PRO A 225 -28.39 -8.04 -11.91
C PRO A 225 -28.48 -9.58 -11.97
N SER A 226 -27.48 -10.27 -12.53
CA SER A 226 -27.51 -11.73 -12.73
C SER A 226 -27.04 -12.50 -11.49
N LYS A 227 -27.58 -13.70 -11.29
CA LYS A 227 -27.17 -14.65 -10.23
C LYS A 227 -25.70 -15.10 -10.34
N LYS A 228 -25.03 -14.84 -11.46
CA LYS A 228 -23.59 -15.11 -11.63
C LYS A 228 -22.69 -14.10 -10.91
N PHE A 229 -23.24 -13.01 -10.38
CA PHE A 229 -22.51 -12.00 -9.62
C PHE A 229 -22.81 -12.12 -8.13
N THR A 230 -21.75 -12.13 -7.33
CA THR A 230 -21.80 -12.08 -5.87
C THR A 230 -21.14 -10.79 -5.43
N LEU A 231 -21.87 -9.93 -4.72
CA LEU A 231 -21.31 -8.72 -4.12
C LEU A 231 -20.67 -9.10 -2.78
N VAL A 232 -19.40 -8.73 -2.58
CA VAL A 232 -18.61 -9.07 -1.39
C VAL A 232 -18.15 -7.82 -0.66
#